data_AF-A0A378F1P8-F1
#
_entry.id   AF-A0A378F1P8-F1
#
_cell.length_a   1.000
_cell.length_b   1.000
_cell.length_c   1.000
_cell.angle_alpha   90.00
_cell.angle_beta   90.00
_cell.angle_gamma   90.00
#
_symmetry.space_group_name_H-M   'P 1'
#
loop_
_entity.id
_entity.type
_entity.pdbx_description
1 polymer ?
#
loop_
_entity_poly.entity_id
_entity_poly.type
_entity_poly.pdbx_seq_one_letter_code
_entity_poly.pdbx_strand_id
1 'polypeptide(L)' 'MTDEQEVRYGITIADLAVECGVKHLVYSSGSATGETPTGVAHYDTKAEIERHIRRLPLAATIVRPPPLWSCW' A
#
# COMPACT_ATOMS: atom_id res chain seq x y z
N MET A 1 -10.46 -3.10 -11.65
CA MET A 1 -10.10 -2.01 -10.71
C MET A 1 -9.21 -1.06 -11.47
N THR A 2 -9.54 0.22 -11.47
CA THR A 2 -8.61 1.26 -11.94
C THR A 2 -7.59 1.58 -10.85
N ASP A 3 -6.45 2.11 -11.23
CA ASP A 3 -5.38 2.54 -10.31
C ASP A 3 -5.90 3.50 -9.23
N GLU A 4 -6.79 4.41 -9.63
CA GLU A 4 -7.43 5.39 -8.74
C GLU A 4 -8.39 4.75 -7.73
N GLN A 5 -9.04 3.64 -8.09
CA GLN A 5 -9.88 2.86 -7.17
C GLN A 5 -9.01 2.14 -6.14
N GLU A 6 -7.84 1.62 -6.54
CA GLU A 6 -6.91 0.97 -5.63
C GLU A 6 -6.37 1.92 -4.56
N VAL A 7 -5.97 3.13 -4.96
CA VAL A 7 -5.54 4.19 -4.02
C VAL A 7 -6.66 4.52 -3.04
N ARG A 8 -7.87 4.73 -3.55
CA ARG A 8 -9.02 5.06 -2.71
C ARG A 8 -9.30 3.99 -1.67
N TYR A 9 -9.33 2.71 -2.08
CA TYR A 9 -9.55 1.61 -1.14
C TYR A 9 -8.42 1.49 -0.12
N GLY A 10 -7.17 1.61 -0.54
CA GLY A 10 -6.01 1.53 0.37
C GLY A 10 -6.03 2.62 1.45
N ILE A 11 -6.36 3.86 1.06
CA ILE A 11 -6.51 4.99 1.97
C ILE A 11 -7.69 4.77 2.92
N THR A 12 -8.87 4.43 2.39
CA THR A 12 -10.07 4.21 3.22
C THR A 12 -9.86 3.10 4.25
N ILE A 13 -9.19 1.99 3.89
CA ILE A 13 -8.88 0.92 4.83
C ILE A 13 -7.92 1.39 5.93
N ALA A 14 -6.92 2.19 5.57
CA ALA A 14 -5.96 2.74 6.53
C ALA A 14 -6.63 3.72 7.50
N ASP A 15 -7.50 4.59 7.00
CA ASP A 15 -8.26 5.55 7.82
C ASP A 15 -9.23 4.83 8.75
N LEU A 16 -9.97 3.82 8.26
CA LEU A 16 -10.84 2.97 9.07
C LEU A 16 -10.06 2.22 10.16
N ALA A 17 -8.84 1.78 9.87
CA ALA A 17 -7.99 1.14 10.87
C ALA A 17 -7.64 2.09 12.03
N VAL A 18 -7.43 3.38 11.74
CA VAL A 18 -7.24 4.42 12.76
C VAL A 18 -8.53 4.64 13.55
N GLU A 19 -9.67 4.82 12.87
CA GLU A 19 -10.97 5.05 13.51
C GLU A 19 -11.39 3.89 14.41
N CYS A 20 -11.14 2.65 13.98
CA CYS A 20 -11.43 1.46 14.78
C CYS A 20 -10.40 1.19 15.89
N GLY A 21 -9.33 2.00 16.00
CA GLY A 21 -8.29 1.81 17.02
C GLY A 21 -7.46 0.54 16.82
N VAL A 22 -7.25 0.11 15.57
CA VAL A 22 -6.44 -1.07 15.25
C VAL A 22 -5.02 -0.85 15.75
N LYS A 23 -4.50 -1.80 16.54
CA LYS A 23 -3.17 -1.70 17.14
C LYS A 23 -2.04 -1.88 16.12
N HIS A 24 -2.26 -2.68 15.07
CA HIS A 24 -1.25 -2.98 14.06
C HIS A 24 -1.89 -3.28 12.71
N LEU A 25 -1.57 -2.48 11.68
CA LEU A 25 -1.98 -2.72 10.30
C LEU A 25 -0.84 -3.39 9.52
N VAL A 26 -1.14 -4.49 8.81
CA VAL A 26 -0.19 -5.11 7.88
C VAL A 26 -0.68 -4.83 6.46
N TYR A 27 0.11 -4.08 5.69
CA TYR A 27 -0.18 -3.74 4.30
C TYR A 27 0.73 -4.53 3.36
N SER A 28 0.13 -5.31 2.46
CA SER A 28 0.84 -6.02 1.41
C SER A 28 1.00 -5.12 0.20
N SER A 29 2.24 -4.72 -0.07
CA SER A 29 2.64 -3.92 -1.23
C SER A 29 3.17 -4.82 -2.35
N GLY A 30 3.94 -4.27 -3.29
CA GLY A 30 4.60 -5.00 -4.38
C GLY A 30 6.10 -4.73 -4.40
N SER A 31 6.92 -5.70 -4.81
CA SER A 31 8.40 -5.62 -4.80
C SER A 31 9.00 -4.48 -5.62
N ALA A 32 8.27 -3.89 -6.57
CA ALA A 32 8.73 -2.73 -7.33
C ALA A 32 8.19 -1.39 -6.80
N THR A 33 7.69 -1.32 -5.56
CA THR A 33 7.44 -0.04 -4.88
C THR A 33 8.73 0.51 -4.28
N GLY A 34 9.16 1.67 -4.78
CA GLY A 34 10.35 2.39 -4.33
C GLY A 34 10.12 3.91 -4.37
N GLU A 35 11.09 4.69 -3.88
CA GLU A 35 11.05 6.16 -4.01
C GLU A 35 11.21 6.63 -5.46
N THR A 36 11.81 5.78 -6.30
CA THR A 36 11.92 5.99 -7.74
C THR A 36 10.67 5.47 -8.43
N PRO A 37 9.93 6.30 -9.19
CA PRO A 37 8.79 5.84 -9.97
C PRO A 37 9.27 4.78 -10.97
N THR A 38 8.75 3.57 -10.86
CA THR A 38 9.15 2.43 -11.69
C THR A 38 8.51 2.47 -13.08
N GLY A 39 7.64 3.45 -13.34
CA GLY A 39 6.96 3.63 -14.63
C GLY A 39 5.87 2.59 -14.90
N VAL A 40 5.54 1.78 -13.89
CA VAL A 40 4.48 0.78 -13.94
C VAL A 40 3.38 1.24 -13.00
N ALA A 41 2.24 1.64 -13.59
CA ALA A 41 1.16 2.38 -12.92
C ALA A 41 0.68 1.73 -11.60
N HIS A 42 0.70 0.40 -11.51
CA HIS A 42 0.30 -0.35 -10.32
C HIS A 42 1.28 -0.27 -9.12
N TYR A 43 2.52 0.18 -9.32
CA TYR A 43 3.49 0.34 -8.22
C TYR A 43 3.49 1.76 -7.65
N ASP A 44 3.22 2.77 -8.48
CA ASP A 44 3.15 4.16 -8.03
C ASP A 44 1.92 4.39 -7.11
N THR A 45 0.79 3.73 -7.38
CA THR A 45 -0.39 3.75 -6.51
C THR A 45 -0.12 3.15 -5.13
N LYS A 46 0.61 2.03 -5.07
CA LYS A 46 1.01 1.40 -3.80
C LYS A 46 2.00 2.26 -3.03
N ALA A 47 2.90 2.97 -3.71
CA ALA A 47 3.79 3.94 -3.05
C ALA A 47 3.03 5.12 -2.43
N GLU A 48 1.94 5.58 -3.07
CA GLU A 48 1.06 6.60 -2.52
C GLU A 48 0.33 6.11 -1.25
N ILE A 49 -0.21 4.89 -1.29
CA ILE A 49 -0.86 4.26 -0.14
C ILE A 49 0.15 4.06 1.02
N GLU A 50 1.36 3.59 0.74
CA GLU A 50 2.43 3.45 1.75
C GLU A 50 2.76 4.79 2.41
N ARG A 51 2.84 5.88 1.61
CA ARG A 51 3.08 7.23 2.13
C ARG A 51 1.93 7.70 3.03
N HIS A 52 0.68 7.38 2.67
CA HIS A 52 -0.47 7.70 3.51
C HIS A 52 -0.44 6.94 4.84
N ILE A 53 -0.24 5.62 4.80
CA ILE A 53 -0.17 4.78 6.00
C ILE A 53 0.93 5.26 6.97
N ARG A 54 2.09 5.70 6.45
CA ARG A 54 3.19 6.24 7.27
C ARG A 54 2.87 7.56 7.97
N ARG A 55 1.90 8.33 7.50
CA ARG A 55 1.48 9.59 8.14
C ARG A 55 0.46 9.39 9.25
N LEU A 56 -0.17 8.24 9.31
CA LEU A 56 -1.20 7.96 10.30
C LEU A 56 -0.57 7.52 11.64
N PRO A 57 -1.20 7.83 12.78
CA PRO A 57 -0.71 7.45 14.10
C PRO A 57 -0.99 5.96 14.43
N LEU A 58 -0.65 5.06 13.51
CA LEU A 58 -0.88 3.62 13.64
C LEU A 58 0.41 2.83 13.41
N ALA A 59 0.63 1.76 14.18
CA ALA A 59 1.76 0.88 13.92
C ALA A 59 1.48 0.10 12.63
N ALA A 60 2.28 0.31 11.59
CA ALA A 60 2.09 -0.32 10.29
C ALA A 60 3.31 -1.13 9.87
N THR A 61 3.08 -2.32 9.32
CA THR A 61 4.10 -3.13 8.64
C THR A 61 3.77 -3.24 7.18
N ILE A 62 4.70 -2.82 6.33
CA ILE A 62 4.59 -2.91 4.88
C ILE A 62 5.41 -4.12 4.42
N VAL A 63 4.74 -5.10 3.83
CA VAL A 63 5.37 -6.31 3.28
C VAL A 63 5.51 -6.14 1.77
N ARG A 64 6.72 -6.32 1.24
CA ARG A 64 7.02 -6.22 -0.20
C ARG A 64 7.41 -7.60 -0.76
N PRO A 65 6.44 -8.44 -1.15
CA PRO A 65 6.74 -9.76 -1.68
C PRO A 65 7.39 -9.67 -3.07
N PRO A 66 8.33 -10.58 -3.40
CA PRO A 66 8.81 -10.74 -4.77
C PRO A 66 7.65 -11.09 -5.71
N PRO A 67 7.77 -10.83 -7.03
CA PRO A 67 6.75 -11.24 -7.98
C PRO A 67 6.53 -12.74 -7.88
N LEU A 68 5.27 -13.17 -7.99
CA LEU A 68 4.92 -14.58 -7.95
C LEU A 68 5.55 -15.30 -9.15
N TRP A 69 6.08 -16.50 -8.91
CA TRP A 69 6.75 -17.32 -9.93
C TRP A 69 5.84 -17.69 -11.11
N SER A 70 4.51 -17.65 -10.94
CA SER A 70 3.52 -17.91 -11.98
C SER A 70 3.32 -16.76 -12.98
N CYS A 71 4.04 -15.64 -12.81
CA CYS A 71 3.97 -14.47 -13.69
C CYS A 71 5.12 -14.41 -14.72
N TRP A 72 5.86 -15.50 -14.91
CA TRP A 72 6.87 -15.70 -15.95
C TRP A 72 6.35 -16.59 -17.09
#